data_AF-H2Y0R8-F1
#
_entry.id   AF-H2Y0R8-F1
#
_cell.length_a   1.000
_cell.length_b   1.000
_cell.length_c   1.000
_cell.angle_alpha   90.00
_cell.angle_beta   90.00
_cell.angle_gamma   90.00
#
_symmetry.space_group_name_H-M   'P 1'
#
loop_
_entity.id
_entity.type
_entity.pdbx_description
1 polymer ?
#
loop_
_entity_poly.entity_id
_entity_poly.type
_entity_poly.pdbx_seq_one_letter_code
_entity_poly.pdbx_strand_id
1 'polypeptide(L)'
;VPPGNICFKNCQAAPPEGTNGSPPGYSTTIISGSNTYSPGTNAIYSCNANFAFPSTVSNTLTCLTTGLWSPSVAPACVSGCPRPPDIPNGIIQPPDQFIAVGSTVTYSCIQGYAFNSAGTATLTCPASLSFVVPTENTCQP
;
A
#
# COMPACT_ATOMS: atom_id res chain seq x y z
N VAL A 1 9.46 -22.57 -36.38
CA VAL A 1 9.65 -22.99 -34.97
C VAL A 1 8.31 -22.80 -34.28
N PRO A 2 7.60 -23.86 -33.87
CA PRO A 2 6.38 -23.67 -33.07
C PRO A 2 6.77 -22.96 -31.77
N PRO A 3 5.92 -22.10 -31.18
CA PRO A 3 6.19 -21.57 -29.85
C PRO A 3 6.32 -22.78 -28.94
N GLY A 4 7.54 -23.02 -28.45
CA GLY A 4 7.87 -24.24 -27.73
C GLY A 4 6.96 -24.42 -26.53
N ASN A 5 6.72 -25.67 -26.16
CA ASN A 5 6.13 -26.02 -24.87
C ASN A 5 7.13 -25.62 -23.77
N ILE A 6 7.15 -24.33 -23.41
CA ILE A 6 8.02 -23.80 -22.36
C ILE A 6 7.31 -24.08 -21.04
N CYS A 7 7.84 -25.03 -20.28
CA CYS A 7 7.39 -25.28 -18.92
C CYS A 7 8.01 -24.24 -17.98
N PHE A 8 7.18 -23.53 -17.23
CA PHE A 8 7.64 -22.66 -16.16
C PHE A 8 7.51 -23.37 -14.80
N LYS A 9 8.32 -22.95 -13.83
CA LYS A 9 8.17 -23.44 -12.46
C LYS A 9 7.06 -22.65 -11.76
N ASN A 10 6.19 -23.36 -11.05
CA ASN A 10 5.20 -22.75 -10.18
C ASN A 10 5.85 -22.36 -8.86
N CYS A 11 5.39 -21.26 -8.27
CA CYS A 11 5.78 -20.88 -6.93
C CYS A 11 5.05 -21.73 -5.89
N GLN A 12 5.70 -21.96 -4.76
CA GLN A 12 5.03 -22.47 -3.55
C GLN A 12 4.24 -21.34 -2.88
N ALA A 13 3.67 -21.61 -1.69
CA ALA A 13 3.11 -20.55 -0.85
C ALA A 13 4.07 -19.36 -0.70
N ALA A 14 3.53 -18.15 -0.79
CA ALA A 14 4.30 -16.94 -0.57
C ALA A 14 4.84 -16.89 0.88
N PRO A 15 5.90 -16.12 1.16
CA PRO A 15 6.39 -15.94 2.51
C PRO A 15 5.25 -15.54 3.47
N PRO A 16 5.24 -16.03 4.72
CA PRO A 16 4.23 -15.61 5.70
C PRO A 16 4.33 -14.10 5.94
N GLU A 17 3.22 -13.51 6.36
CA GLU A 17 3.14 -12.11 6.74
C GLU A 17 4.13 -11.76 7.88
N GLY A 18 4.62 -10.53 7.86
CA GLY A 18 5.40 -9.97 8.95
C GLY A 18 4.53 -9.61 10.17
N THR A 19 5.18 -9.08 11.21
CA THR A 19 4.49 -8.61 12.42
C THR A 19 3.40 -7.58 12.08
N ASN A 20 2.21 -7.74 12.68
CA ASN A 20 1.03 -6.91 12.43
C ASN A 20 0.51 -6.93 10.98
N GLY A 21 0.92 -7.93 10.19
CA GLY A 21 0.32 -8.25 8.90
C GLY A 21 -0.83 -9.24 9.03
N SER A 22 -1.57 -9.39 7.93
CA SER A 22 -2.52 -10.47 7.69
C SER A 22 -2.01 -11.36 6.55
N PRO A 23 -2.37 -12.65 6.53
CA PRO A 23 -1.98 -13.58 5.46
C PRO A 23 -2.28 -13.02 4.06
N PRO A 24 -1.41 -13.30 3.07
CA PRO A 24 -1.60 -12.75 1.74
C PRO A 24 -2.82 -13.35 1.05
N GLY A 25 -3.59 -12.48 0.39
CA GLY A 25 -4.57 -12.91 -0.60
C GLY A 25 -3.89 -13.21 -1.93
N TYR A 26 -4.36 -14.21 -2.66
CA TYR A 26 -3.83 -14.55 -3.97
C TYR A 26 -4.80 -14.14 -5.08
N SER A 27 -4.26 -13.49 -6.11
CA SER A 27 -5.03 -13.03 -7.28
C SER A 27 -5.56 -14.18 -8.17
N THR A 28 -5.01 -15.39 -8.03
CA THR A 28 -5.41 -16.58 -8.76
C THR A 28 -5.74 -17.71 -7.78
N THR A 29 -6.52 -18.68 -8.24
CA THR A 29 -6.82 -19.88 -7.45
C THR A 29 -5.62 -20.83 -7.42
N ILE A 30 -5.51 -21.57 -6.33
CA ILE A 30 -4.52 -22.62 -6.15
C ILE A 30 -4.64 -23.66 -7.27
N ILE A 31 -3.50 -24.11 -7.80
CA ILE A 31 -3.47 -25.19 -8.79
C ILE A 31 -3.90 -26.50 -8.09
N SER A 32 -5.02 -27.09 -8.53
CA SER A 32 -5.67 -28.22 -7.86
C SER A 32 -4.68 -29.30 -7.36
N GLY A 33 -4.76 -29.61 -6.06
CA GLY A 33 -3.98 -30.69 -5.42
C GLY A 33 -2.58 -30.30 -4.94
N SER A 34 -2.11 -29.08 -5.18
CA SER A 34 -0.80 -28.62 -4.69
C SER A 34 -0.88 -27.12 -4.38
N ASN A 35 -0.52 -26.67 -3.17
CA ASN A 35 -0.53 -25.25 -2.75
C ASN A 35 0.50 -24.41 -3.53
N THR A 36 0.35 -24.36 -4.85
CA THR A 36 1.27 -23.80 -5.83
C THR A 36 0.57 -22.84 -6.74
N TYR A 37 1.34 -21.88 -7.24
CA TYR A 37 0.85 -20.71 -7.96
C TYR A 37 1.58 -20.56 -9.28
N SER A 38 0.83 -20.32 -10.35
CA SER A 38 1.41 -20.13 -11.67
C SER A 38 2.17 -18.79 -11.74
N PRO A 39 3.19 -18.68 -12.61
CA PRO A 39 3.84 -17.41 -12.90
C PRO A 39 2.82 -16.31 -13.25
N GLY A 40 3.08 -15.09 -12.79
CA GLY A 40 2.17 -13.95 -12.89
C GLY A 40 1.14 -13.85 -11.76
N THR A 41 1.01 -14.87 -10.91
CA THR A 41 0.18 -14.77 -9.70
C THR A 41 0.76 -13.72 -8.75
N ASN A 42 -0.10 -12.83 -8.27
CA ASN A 42 0.21 -11.87 -7.21
C ASN A 42 -0.28 -12.35 -5.85
N ALA A 43 0.59 -12.30 -4.84
CA ALA A 43 0.30 -12.41 -3.43
C ALA A 43 0.25 -11.00 -2.83
N ILE A 44 -0.91 -10.62 -2.29
CA ILE A 44 -1.23 -9.26 -1.85
C ILE A 44 -1.37 -9.27 -0.33
N TYR A 45 -0.49 -8.53 0.33
CA TYR A 45 -0.45 -8.43 1.78
C TYR A 45 -1.28 -7.25 2.27
N SER A 46 -1.74 -7.36 3.51
CA SER A 46 -2.46 -6.30 4.21
C SER A 46 -1.94 -6.15 5.64
N CYS A 47 -2.06 -4.95 6.18
CA CYS A 47 -1.71 -4.67 7.57
C CYS A 47 -2.95 -4.71 8.45
N ASN A 48 -2.77 -5.09 9.70
CA ASN A 48 -3.79 -5.02 10.72
C ASN A 48 -4.12 -3.55 11.04
N ALA A 49 -5.26 -3.32 11.72
CA ALA A 49 -5.69 -1.97 12.09
C ALA A 49 -4.60 -1.20 12.85
N ASN A 50 -4.44 0.10 12.54
CA ASN A 50 -3.39 1.00 13.06
C ASN A 50 -1.98 0.82 12.47
N PHE A 51 -1.82 -0.08 11.52
CA PHE A 51 -0.56 -0.30 10.81
C PHE A 51 -0.74 -0.08 9.31
N ALA A 52 0.35 0.30 8.64
CA ALA A 52 0.38 0.51 7.21
C ALA A 52 1.75 0.14 6.64
N PHE A 53 1.80 -0.10 5.34
CA PHE A 53 3.07 -0.21 4.63
C PHE A 53 3.68 1.19 4.45
N PRO A 54 5.00 1.35 4.59
CA PRO A 54 5.67 2.57 4.15
C PRO A 54 5.35 2.86 2.68
N SER A 55 5.18 4.13 2.31
CA SER A 55 4.81 4.53 0.93
C SER A 55 5.82 4.09 -0.14
N THR A 56 7.05 3.73 0.26
CA THR A 56 8.13 3.23 -0.60
C THR A 56 8.11 1.72 -0.79
N VAL A 57 7.24 1.00 -0.09
CA VAL A 57 7.19 -0.47 -0.08
C VAL A 57 5.92 -0.97 -0.77
N SER A 58 6.07 -1.87 -1.74
CA SER A 58 4.94 -2.56 -2.36
C SER A 58 4.36 -3.60 -1.40
N ASN A 59 3.04 -3.68 -1.33
CA ASN A 59 2.34 -4.72 -0.60
C ASN A 59 2.18 -6.04 -1.41
N THR A 60 2.74 -6.11 -2.61
CA THR A 60 2.50 -7.20 -3.56
C THR A 60 3.79 -7.91 -3.94
N LEU A 61 3.74 -9.24 -3.92
CA LEU A 61 4.77 -10.14 -4.43
C LEU A 61 4.23 -10.87 -5.67
N THR A 62 5.03 -10.99 -6.71
CA THR A 62 4.66 -11.66 -7.97
C THR A 62 5.45 -12.95 -8.15
N CYS A 63 4.75 -14.03 -8.50
CA CYS A 63 5.37 -15.30 -8.85
C CYS A 63 6.05 -15.19 -10.22
N LEU A 64 7.36 -15.41 -10.27
CA LEU A 64 8.14 -15.36 -11.49
C LEU A 64 8.16 -16.73 -12.20
N THR A 65 8.53 -16.74 -13.47
CA THR A 65 8.72 -17.96 -14.28
C THR A 65 9.81 -18.90 -13.74
N THR A 66 10.67 -18.38 -12.86
CA THR A 66 11.69 -19.13 -12.11
C THR A 66 11.10 -19.96 -10.97
N GLY A 67 9.82 -19.78 -10.62
CA GLY A 67 9.17 -20.39 -9.46
C GLY A 67 9.49 -19.71 -8.14
N LEU A 68 9.99 -18.47 -8.19
CA LEU A 68 10.30 -17.64 -7.02
C LEU A 68 9.38 -16.43 -6.96
N TRP A 69 9.05 -15.99 -5.75
CA TRP A 69 8.33 -14.74 -5.52
C TRP A 69 9.28 -13.54 -5.64
N SER A 70 8.78 -12.44 -6.20
CA SER A 70 9.48 -11.16 -6.29
C SER A 70 8.59 -10.01 -5.83
N PRO A 71 8.96 -9.25 -4.78
CA PRO A 71 10.09 -9.49 -3.88
C PRO A 71 10.09 -10.88 -3.22
N SER A 72 11.25 -11.32 -2.71
CA SER A 72 11.36 -12.65 -2.08
C SER A 72 10.94 -12.68 -0.61
N VAL A 73 10.65 -11.52 -0.02
CA VAL A 73 10.32 -11.34 1.39
C VAL A 73 9.01 -10.57 1.49
N ALA A 74 8.17 -10.95 2.46
CA ALA A 74 6.93 -10.24 2.75
C ALA A 74 7.22 -8.80 3.22
N PRO A 75 6.37 -7.82 2.84
CA PRO A 75 6.51 -6.45 3.28
C PRO A 75 6.23 -6.33 4.79
N ALA A 76 6.90 -5.38 5.44
CA ALA A 76 6.74 -5.13 6.88
C ALA A 76 5.73 -4.01 7.13
N CYS A 77 4.79 -4.27 8.03
CA CYS A 77 3.85 -3.28 8.54
C CYS A 77 4.50 -2.45 9.64
N VAL A 78 4.32 -1.13 9.58
CA VAL A 78 4.76 -0.20 10.63
C VAL A 78 3.55 0.51 11.21
N SER A 79 3.67 1.02 12.44
CA SER A 79 2.62 1.84 13.02
C SER A 79 2.33 3.05 12.13
N GLY A 80 1.08 3.47 12.11
CA GLY A 80 0.64 4.58 11.27
C GLY A 80 -0.28 5.53 11.99
N CYS A 81 -0.35 6.75 11.46
CA CYS A 81 -1.34 7.74 11.85
C CYS A 81 -2.67 7.40 11.17
N PRO A 82 -3.82 7.59 11.85
CA PRO A 82 -5.11 7.56 11.16
C PRO A 82 -5.15 8.67 10.10
N ARG A 83 -5.86 8.42 9.00
CA ARG A 83 -6.04 9.40 7.92
C ARG A 83 -6.56 10.73 8.50
N PRO A 84 -5.95 11.87 8.15
CA PRO A 84 -6.46 13.17 8.57
C PRO A 84 -7.91 13.41 8.12
N PRO A 85 -8.65 14.29 8.80
CA PRO A 85 -9.96 14.73 8.35
C PRO A 85 -9.93 15.34 6.95
N ASP A 86 -11.00 15.14 6.19
CA ASP A 86 -11.21 15.82 4.92
C ASP A 86 -11.46 17.33 5.14
N ILE A 87 -11.02 18.15 4.19
CA ILE A 87 -11.22 19.62 4.22
C ILE A 87 -12.26 20.03 3.17
N PRO A 88 -13.08 21.07 3.41
CA PRO A 88 -14.03 21.55 2.41
C PRO A 88 -13.33 21.96 1.11
N ASN A 89 -13.90 21.55 -0.03
CA ASN A 89 -13.35 21.82 -1.37
C ASN A 89 -11.92 21.32 -1.59
N GLY A 90 -11.46 20.36 -0.79
CA GLY A 90 -10.17 19.72 -0.95
C GLY A 90 -10.28 18.20 -0.96
N ILE A 91 -9.27 17.56 -1.54
CA ILE A 91 -9.06 16.12 -1.56
C ILE A 91 -7.74 15.82 -0.85
N ILE A 92 -7.63 14.65 -0.24
CA ILE A 92 -6.40 14.17 0.40
C ILE A 92 -5.92 12.88 -0.27
N GLN A 93 -4.61 12.81 -0.53
CA GLN A 93 -3.95 11.68 -1.16
C GLN A 93 -2.73 11.23 -0.32
N PRO A 94 -2.44 9.93 -0.23
CA PRO A 94 -3.25 8.84 -0.78
C PRO A 94 -4.54 8.61 0.05
N PRO A 95 -5.53 7.85 -0.48
CA PRO A 95 -6.83 7.66 0.17
C PRO A 95 -6.81 6.65 1.34
N ASP A 96 -5.63 6.12 1.67
CA ASP A 96 -5.43 5.12 2.73
C ASP A 96 -5.94 5.60 4.10
N GLN A 97 -6.55 4.68 4.84
CA GLN A 97 -7.09 4.94 6.18
C GLN A 97 -6.00 5.09 7.25
N PHE A 98 -4.82 4.52 7.01
CA PHE A 98 -3.66 4.63 7.88
C PHE A 98 -2.42 4.96 7.05
N ILE A 99 -1.63 5.90 7.56
CA ILE A 99 -0.44 6.40 6.91
C ILE A 99 0.75 6.02 7.78
N ALA A 100 1.65 5.20 7.24
CA ALA A 100 2.85 4.75 7.96
C ALA A 100 3.65 5.93 8.52
N VAL A 101 4.26 5.77 9.70
CA VAL A 101 5.17 6.78 10.28
C VAL A 101 6.25 7.15 9.26
N GLY A 102 6.46 8.46 9.09
CA GLY A 102 7.38 9.03 8.10
C GLY A 102 6.82 9.13 6.67
N SER A 103 5.67 8.53 6.37
CA SER A 103 4.96 8.72 5.10
C SER A 103 4.15 10.01 5.12
N THR A 104 3.86 10.54 3.93
CA THR A 104 3.17 11.82 3.74
C THR A 104 1.79 11.65 3.13
N VAL A 105 0.91 12.59 3.46
CA VAL A 105 -0.34 12.85 2.76
C VAL A 105 -0.32 14.27 2.21
N THR A 106 -0.96 14.47 1.07
CA THR A 106 -1.05 15.75 0.39
C THR A 106 -2.52 16.10 0.20
N TYR A 107 -2.91 17.26 0.71
CA TYR A 107 -4.15 17.92 0.36
C TYR A 107 -4.01 18.65 -0.98
N SER A 108 -5.08 18.68 -1.75
CA SER A 108 -5.19 19.45 -2.99
C SER A 108 -6.58 20.05 -3.09
N CYS A 109 -6.67 21.32 -3.44
CA CYS A 109 -7.96 21.98 -3.66
C CYS A 109 -8.56 21.56 -5.00
N ILE A 110 -9.89 21.43 -5.03
CA ILE A 110 -10.62 21.18 -6.28
C ILE A 110 -10.56 22.41 -7.19
N GLN A 111 -10.90 22.22 -8.47
CA GLN A 111 -10.82 23.28 -9.47
C GLN A 111 -11.58 24.56 -9.04
N GLY A 112 -10.92 25.71 -9.16
CA GLY A 112 -11.48 27.00 -8.77
C GLY A 112 -11.30 27.36 -7.30
N TYR A 113 -10.49 26.61 -6.55
CA TYR A 113 -10.12 26.90 -5.16
C TYR A 113 -8.60 26.83 -4.96
N ALA A 114 -8.09 27.57 -3.98
CA ALA A 114 -6.69 27.56 -3.56
C ALA A 114 -6.58 27.49 -2.02
N PHE A 115 -5.44 26.98 -1.54
CA PHE A 115 -5.12 27.07 -0.12
C PHE A 115 -4.99 28.54 0.29
N ASN A 116 -5.34 28.84 1.54
CA ASN A 116 -4.93 30.11 2.11
C ASN A 116 -3.39 30.20 2.24
N SER A 117 -2.86 31.41 2.37
CA SER A 117 -1.41 31.65 2.41
C SER A 117 -0.68 31.00 3.60
N ALA A 118 -1.41 30.55 4.63
CA ALA A 118 -0.89 29.89 5.82
C ALA A 118 -1.08 28.35 5.80
N GLY A 119 -1.71 27.81 4.75
CA GLY A 119 -2.03 26.39 4.63
C GLY A 119 -0.81 25.56 4.28
N THR A 120 -0.76 24.33 4.80
CA THR A 120 0.25 23.34 4.44
C THR A 120 -0.40 22.24 3.60
N ALA A 121 0.02 22.12 2.34
CA ALA A 121 -0.50 21.09 1.44
C ALA A 121 -0.08 19.68 1.87
N THR A 122 1.11 19.49 2.45
CA THR A 122 1.65 18.16 2.78
C THR A 122 1.81 17.97 4.28
N LEU A 123 1.26 16.88 4.82
CA LEU A 123 1.48 16.46 6.20
C LEU A 123 2.29 15.17 6.23
N THR A 124 3.25 15.08 7.15
CA THR A 124 4.02 13.86 7.41
C THR A 124 3.51 13.21 8.68
N CYS A 125 3.28 11.89 8.68
CA CYS A 125 2.89 11.18 9.90
C CYS A 125 4.06 11.18 10.90
N PRO A 126 3.94 11.86 12.05
CA PRO A 126 5.00 11.90 13.04
C PRO A 126 5.09 10.60 13.85
N ALA A 127 6.20 10.43 14.58
CA ALA A 127 6.38 9.31 15.50
C ALA A 127 5.35 9.27 16.65
N SER A 128 4.63 10.37 16.89
CA SER A 128 3.53 10.45 17.86
C SER A 128 2.21 9.82 17.37
N LEU A 129 2.16 9.29 16.13
CA LEU A 129 1.00 8.58 15.58
C LEU A 129 -0.27 9.42 15.44
N SER A 130 -0.14 10.75 15.37
CA SER A 130 -1.26 11.66 15.21
C SER A 130 -0.84 12.85 14.36
N PHE A 131 -1.60 13.11 13.29
CA PHE A 131 -1.37 14.28 12.44
C PHE A 131 -1.74 15.57 13.17
N VAL A 132 -0.92 16.59 12.98
CA VAL A 132 -1.25 17.98 13.36
C VAL A 132 -1.73 18.66 12.09
N VAL A 133 -3.04 18.81 11.94
CA VAL A 133 -3.66 19.52 10.80
C VAL A 133 -3.75 21.00 11.15
N PRO A 134 -3.11 21.90 10.39
CA PRO A 134 -3.26 23.34 10.59
C PRO A 134 -4.73 23.76 10.46
N THR A 135 -5.22 24.61 11.37
CA THR A 135 -6.59 25.17 11.29
C THR A 135 -6.82 25.97 10.02
N GLU A 136 -5.74 26.51 9.45
CA GLU A 136 -5.71 27.28 8.22
C GLU A 136 -5.83 26.41 6.96
N ASN A 137 -5.76 25.07 7.06
CA ASN A 137 -5.88 24.19 5.89
C ASN A 137 -7.32 24.17 5.34
N THR A 138 -7.68 25.22 4.61
CA THR A 138 -8.97 25.39 3.95
C THR A 138 -8.76 25.82 2.50
N CYS A 139 -9.62 25.32 1.61
CA CYS A 139 -9.64 25.69 0.20
C CYS A 139 -10.69 26.79 -0.01
N GLN A 140 -10.25 27.96 -0.47
CA GLN A 140 -11.08 29.13 -0.73
C GLN A 140 -11.12 29.44 -2.24
N PRO A 141 -12.21 30.02 -2.77
CA PRO A 141 -12.31 30.42 -4.17
C PRO A 141 -11.24 31.41 -4.62
#